data_AF-A0A3D1CXT3-F1
#
_entry.id   AF-A0A3D1CXT3-F1
#
_cell.length_a   1.000
_cell.length_b   1.000
_cell.length_c   1.000
_cell.angle_alpha   90.00
_cell.angle_beta   90.00
_cell.angle_gamma   90.00
#
_symmetry.space_group_name_H-M   'P 1'
#
loop_
_entity.id
_entity.type
_entity.pdbx_description
1 polymer ?
#
loop_
_entity_poly.entity_id
_entity_poly.type
_entity_poly.pdbx_seq_one_letter_code
_entity_poly.pdbx_strand_id
1 'polypeptide(L)'
;MKRGEKVKIYFKRDGRCYKLFNVIQLGKDGEVDLKITGFYNNFVTIAKNTLDDKGYLTEEEMEELRFVRNAEMSYHKDGSFLHKIKDSSEPEYINPYGHEERLVRTDAIEDFQPILNIAIRRMVIFNKSCLVPALKSGETAYICKNDDFFDETGTYLLILYIRNKRHTVNCYTSSKLYSDVIIELNKDLDLCIFIQRHGFPAAKPYYSKVFKCLMTPYLHNSINFCNRENAKDEMKEVLEKSVFDSKFHLFLKDLADNKLFNFSEDKVKLADQVDILYENHGCKMPISKPLFLKQALNYLGDKLSDFNKLDQGIKQLLLEKWNKELE
;
A
#
# COMPACT_ATOMS: atom_id res chain seq x y z
N MET A 1 -18.90 2.01 -3.65
CA MET A 1 -18.86 1.65 -5.09
C MET A 1 -20.17 0.98 -5.48
N LYS A 2 -20.69 1.29 -6.68
CA LYS A 2 -21.86 0.64 -7.29
C LYS A 2 -21.46 -0.53 -8.19
N ARG A 3 -22.42 -1.40 -8.51
CA ARG A 3 -22.19 -2.53 -9.43
C ARG A 3 -21.62 -2.06 -10.77
N GLY A 4 -20.53 -2.69 -11.20
CA GLY A 4 -19.85 -2.42 -12.46
C GLY A 4 -18.83 -1.27 -12.41
N GLU A 5 -18.79 -0.48 -11.33
CA GLU A 5 -17.76 0.53 -11.15
C GLU A 5 -16.38 -0.10 -11.03
N LYS A 6 -15.38 0.59 -11.59
CA LYS A 6 -13.99 0.13 -11.60
C LYS A 6 -13.06 1.23 -11.14
N VAL A 7 -12.22 0.93 -10.17
CA VAL A 7 -11.06 1.76 -9.83
C VAL A 7 -9.81 1.17 -10.47
N LYS A 8 -9.04 2.01 -11.15
CA LYS A 8 -7.71 1.68 -11.70
C LYS A 8 -6.64 2.23 -10.76
N ILE A 9 -5.77 1.36 -10.26
CA ILE A 9 -4.74 1.71 -9.29
C ILE A 9 -3.42 1.94 -10.03
N TYR A 10 -2.77 3.07 -9.74
CA TYR A 10 -1.48 3.47 -10.28
C TYR A 10 -0.53 3.88 -9.16
N PHE A 11 0.78 3.81 -9.42
CA PHE A 11 1.74 4.64 -8.70
C PHE A 11 2.25 5.75 -9.63
N LYS A 12 2.62 6.88 -9.04
CA LYS A 12 3.27 7.98 -9.74
C LYS A 12 4.77 7.94 -9.46
N ARG A 13 5.57 8.08 -10.52
CA ARG A 13 7.02 8.25 -10.47
C ARG A 13 7.45 9.16 -11.61
N ASP A 14 8.34 10.11 -11.34
CA ASP A 14 8.90 11.03 -12.33
C ASP A 14 7.83 11.75 -13.17
N GLY A 15 6.75 12.18 -12.53
CA GLY A 15 5.64 12.85 -13.21
C GLY A 15 4.71 11.93 -14.02
N ARG A 16 4.97 10.61 -14.07
CA ARG A 16 4.22 9.64 -14.88
C ARG A 16 3.49 8.61 -14.01
N CYS A 17 2.35 8.15 -14.49
CA CYS A 17 1.51 7.14 -13.84
C CYS A 17 1.75 5.76 -14.46
N TYR A 18 2.08 4.80 -13.60
CA TYR A 18 2.33 3.40 -13.95
C TYR A 18 1.22 2.53 -13.34
N LYS A 19 0.59 1.70 -14.18
CA LYS A 19 -0.57 0.91 -13.76
C LYS A 19 -0.16 -0.30 -12.93
N LEU A 20 -0.80 -0.50 -11.78
CA LEU A 20 -0.63 -1.69 -10.96
C LEU A 20 -1.68 -2.77 -11.29
N PHE A 21 -2.95 -2.45 -11.06
CA PHE A 21 -4.09 -3.35 -11.27
C PHE A 21 -5.41 -2.56 -11.32
N ASN A 22 -6.53 -3.24 -11.53
CA ASN A 22 -7.87 -2.66 -11.35
C ASN A 22 -8.66 -3.47 -10.32
N VAL A 23 -9.58 -2.80 -9.63
CA VAL A 23 -10.60 -3.43 -8.79
C VAL A 23 -11.97 -3.06 -9.35
N ILE A 24 -12.84 -4.06 -9.52
CA ILE A 24 -14.18 -3.93 -10.08
C ILE A 24 -15.17 -4.43 -9.03
N GLN A 25 -16.21 -3.64 -8.76
CA GLN A 25 -17.33 -4.07 -7.93
C GLN A 25 -18.31 -4.90 -8.78
N LEU A 26 -18.50 -6.17 -8.44
CA LEU A 26 -19.43 -7.08 -9.11
C LEU A 26 -20.78 -7.20 -8.39
N GLY A 27 -20.77 -6.91 -7.08
CA GLY A 27 -21.89 -7.11 -6.19
C GLY A 27 -23.03 -6.15 -6.53
N LYS A 28 -24.23 -6.47 -6.04
CA LYS A 28 -25.36 -5.54 -6.11
C LYS A 28 -25.09 -4.34 -5.20
N ASP A 29 -25.90 -3.29 -5.32
CA ASP A 29 -25.73 -2.09 -4.51
C ASP A 29 -25.72 -2.44 -3.00
N GLY A 30 -24.63 -2.08 -2.32
CA GLY A 30 -24.38 -2.37 -0.90
C GLY A 30 -23.66 -3.70 -0.62
N GLU A 31 -23.62 -4.63 -1.58
CA GLU A 31 -22.89 -5.89 -1.47
C GLU A 31 -21.46 -5.73 -1.99
N VAL A 32 -20.47 -6.26 -1.26
CA VAL A 32 -19.06 -6.20 -1.65
C VAL A 32 -18.67 -7.52 -2.31
N ASP A 33 -18.56 -7.52 -3.64
CA ASP A 33 -17.92 -8.58 -4.41
C ASP A 33 -16.86 -7.96 -5.32
N LEU A 34 -15.60 -8.21 -5.02
CA LEU A 34 -14.48 -7.57 -5.71
C LEU A 34 -13.89 -8.50 -6.74
N LYS A 35 -13.60 -7.96 -7.93
CA LYS A 35 -12.74 -8.60 -8.92
C LYS A 35 -11.51 -7.74 -9.16
N ILE A 36 -10.34 -8.33 -8.95
CA ILE A 36 -9.05 -7.71 -9.19
C ILE A 36 -8.46 -8.27 -10.50
N THR A 37 -8.07 -7.36 -11.39
CA THR A 37 -7.69 -7.70 -12.77
C THR A 37 -6.57 -6.82 -13.27
N GLY A 38 -6.03 -7.17 -14.44
CA GLY A 38 -5.12 -6.31 -15.17
C GLY A 38 -3.79 -6.13 -14.47
N PHE A 39 -3.32 -7.20 -13.83
CA PHE A 39 -1.99 -7.32 -13.24
C PHE A 39 -0.96 -7.14 -14.36
N TYR A 40 -0.34 -5.97 -14.41
CA TYR A 40 0.56 -5.63 -15.50
C TYR A 40 1.88 -6.40 -15.34
N ASN A 41 2.14 -7.38 -16.23
CA ASN A 41 3.38 -8.18 -16.25
C ASN A 41 3.76 -8.88 -14.92
N ASN A 42 2.78 -9.09 -14.04
CA ASN A 42 2.95 -9.91 -12.84
C ASN A 42 2.48 -11.33 -13.15
N PHE A 43 3.06 -12.31 -12.48
CA PHE A 43 2.60 -13.69 -12.55
C PHE A 43 1.93 -14.08 -11.24
N VAL A 44 0.94 -14.97 -11.32
CA VAL A 44 0.45 -15.69 -10.14
C VAL A 44 1.30 -16.94 -9.99
N THR A 45 1.79 -17.19 -8.79
CA THR A 45 2.57 -18.37 -8.47
C THR A 45 1.67 -19.34 -7.71
N ILE A 46 1.40 -20.51 -8.29
CA ILE A 46 0.58 -21.54 -7.64
C ILE A 46 1.51 -22.66 -7.17
N ALA A 47 1.48 -22.92 -5.88
CA ALA A 47 2.28 -23.91 -5.18
C ALA A 47 1.39 -24.94 -4.49
N LYS A 48 1.85 -26.20 -4.38
CA LYS A 48 1.18 -27.22 -3.57
C LYS A 48 1.36 -27.00 -2.06
N ASN A 49 2.46 -26.36 -1.67
CA ASN A 49 2.80 -26.00 -0.28
C ASN A 49 2.97 -24.49 -0.15
N THR A 50 2.84 -23.95 1.07
CA THR A 50 3.15 -22.54 1.37
C THR A 50 4.61 -22.26 1.05
N LEU A 51 4.85 -21.40 0.06
CA LEU A 51 6.18 -20.89 -0.21
C LEU A 51 6.57 -19.90 0.88
N ASP A 52 7.77 -20.09 1.44
CA ASP A 52 8.46 -19.06 2.22
C ASP A 52 8.69 -17.82 1.32
N ASP A 53 8.40 -16.60 1.80
CA ASP A 53 8.54 -15.36 1.03
C ASP A 53 10.00 -14.87 0.97
N LYS A 54 10.92 -15.80 0.71
CA LYS A 54 12.37 -15.56 0.62
C LYS A 54 12.80 -14.87 -0.69
N GLY A 55 11.87 -14.55 -1.59
CA GLY A 55 12.16 -13.77 -2.80
C GLY A 55 12.92 -14.50 -3.93
N TYR A 56 13.26 -15.77 -3.76
CA TYR A 56 13.87 -16.65 -4.75
C TYR A 56 13.35 -18.09 -4.61
N LEU A 57 13.56 -18.92 -5.63
CA LEU A 57 13.14 -20.33 -5.63
C LEU A 57 14.36 -21.26 -5.65
N THR A 58 14.28 -22.44 -5.05
CA THR A 58 15.24 -23.52 -5.33
C THR A 58 14.90 -24.20 -6.65
N GLU A 59 15.80 -25.06 -7.17
CA GLU A 59 15.51 -25.87 -8.38
C GLU A 59 14.27 -26.74 -8.16
N GLU A 60 14.17 -27.39 -6.99
CA GLU A 60 13.01 -28.21 -6.61
C GLU A 60 11.71 -27.39 -6.55
N GLU A 61 11.75 -26.20 -5.95
CA GLU A 61 10.57 -25.32 -5.92
C GLU A 61 10.19 -24.86 -7.32
N MET A 62 11.14 -24.57 -8.21
CA MET A 62 10.81 -24.21 -9.59
C MET A 62 10.09 -25.34 -10.35
N GLU A 63 10.41 -26.60 -10.08
CA GLU A 63 9.77 -27.77 -10.70
C GLU A 63 8.34 -28.01 -10.18
N GLU A 64 8.07 -27.63 -8.92
CA GLU A 64 6.76 -27.82 -8.29
C GLU A 64 5.77 -26.67 -8.55
N LEU A 65 6.25 -25.54 -9.09
CA LEU A 65 5.45 -24.33 -9.25
C LEU A 65 4.85 -24.17 -10.64
N ARG A 66 3.59 -23.72 -10.63
CA ARG A 66 2.92 -23.25 -11.84
C ARG A 66 2.92 -21.73 -11.89
N PHE A 67 3.54 -21.19 -12.94
CA PHE A 67 3.50 -19.76 -13.25
C PHE A 67 2.34 -19.45 -14.19
N VAL A 68 1.44 -18.57 -13.74
CA VAL A 68 0.26 -18.16 -14.51
C VAL A 68 0.43 -16.73 -15.00
N ARG A 69 0.23 -16.49 -16.30
CA ARG A 69 0.42 -15.17 -16.92
C ARG A 69 -0.84 -14.33 -16.93
N ASN A 70 -1.99 -14.96 -17.18
CA ASN A 70 -3.28 -14.31 -17.26
C ASN A 70 -4.19 -14.84 -16.15
N ALA A 71 -4.29 -14.08 -15.05
CA ALA A 71 -5.19 -14.40 -13.95
C ALA A 71 -6.13 -13.24 -13.63
N GLU A 72 -7.32 -13.57 -13.15
CA GLU A 72 -8.19 -12.68 -12.38
C GLU A 72 -8.36 -13.25 -10.98
N MET A 73 -8.40 -12.38 -9.98
CA MET A 73 -8.67 -12.77 -8.60
C MET A 73 -10.02 -12.19 -8.20
N SER A 74 -10.83 -12.92 -7.45
CA SER A 74 -12.04 -12.36 -6.85
C SER A 74 -12.16 -12.71 -5.38
N TYR A 75 -12.83 -11.82 -4.64
CA TYR A 75 -13.20 -11.99 -3.24
C TYR A 75 -14.66 -11.56 -3.08
N HIS A 76 -15.47 -12.46 -2.55
CA HIS A 76 -16.92 -12.36 -2.58
C HIS A 76 -17.51 -12.08 -1.18
N LYS A 77 -18.76 -11.63 -1.16
CA LYS A 77 -19.54 -11.29 0.03
C LYS A 77 -19.52 -12.40 1.08
N ASP A 78 -19.61 -13.64 0.61
CA ASP A 78 -19.65 -14.84 1.44
C ASP A 78 -18.26 -15.34 1.89
N GLY A 79 -17.21 -14.55 1.68
CA GLY A 79 -15.84 -14.85 2.02
C GLY A 79 -15.15 -15.80 1.03
N SER A 80 -15.85 -16.26 -0.02
CA SER A 80 -15.23 -17.09 -1.06
C SER A 80 -14.28 -16.27 -1.95
N PHE A 81 -13.34 -16.96 -2.56
CA PHE A 81 -12.32 -16.37 -3.40
C PHE A 81 -11.98 -17.31 -4.56
N LEU A 82 -11.56 -16.73 -5.68
CA LEU A 82 -11.36 -17.48 -6.91
C LEU A 82 -10.19 -16.92 -7.71
N HIS A 83 -9.30 -17.80 -8.13
CA HIS A 83 -8.41 -17.57 -9.26
C HIS A 83 -9.07 -18.05 -10.53
N LYS A 84 -9.30 -17.12 -11.45
CA LYS A 84 -9.65 -17.45 -12.84
C LYS A 84 -8.41 -17.35 -13.70
N ILE A 85 -7.87 -18.48 -14.11
CA ILE A 85 -6.70 -18.59 -14.99
C ILE A 85 -7.17 -18.63 -16.44
N LYS A 86 -6.56 -17.82 -17.30
CA LYS A 86 -6.95 -17.63 -18.71
C LYS A 86 -5.80 -17.88 -19.69
N ASP A 87 -4.84 -18.72 -19.30
CA ASP A 87 -3.70 -19.05 -20.17
C ASP A 87 -4.08 -20.04 -21.29
N SER A 88 -5.18 -20.79 -21.12
CA SER A 88 -5.76 -21.72 -22.10
C SER A 88 -7.05 -21.17 -22.73
N SER A 89 -7.53 -21.83 -23.79
CA SER A 89 -8.82 -21.53 -24.43
C SER A 89 -10.00 -21.66 -23.47
N GLU A 90 -9.94 -22.65 -22.58
CA GLU A 90 -10.88 -22.85 -21.48
C GLU A 90 -10.31 -22.28 -20.19
N PRO A 91 -10.99 -21.32 -19.53
CA PRO A 91 -10.52 -20.78 -18.27
C PRO A 91 -10.62 -21.81 -17.14
N GLU A 92 -9.57 -21.91 -16.33
CA GLU A 92 -9.54 -22.73 -15.13
C GLU A 92 -9.91 -21.88 -13.91
N TYR A 93 -10.62 -22.48 -12.96
CA TYR A 93 -11.11 -21.83 -11.75
C TYR A 93 -10.57 -22.57 -10.53
N ILE A 94 -9.79 -21.90 -9.70
CA ILE A 94 -9.11 -22.51 -8.55
C ILE A 94 -9.42 -21.71 -7.29
N ASN A 95 -9.78 -22.41 -6.23
CA ASN A 95 -9.72 -21.89 -4.88
C ASN A 95 -8.31 -22.20 -4.30
N PRO A 96 -7.45 -21.19 -4.07
CA PRO A 96 -6.08 -21.40 -3.61
C PRO A 96 -5.92 -21.94 -2.18
N TYR A 97 -6.97 -21.99 -1.35
CA TYR A 97 -6.87 -22.61 -0.01
C TYR A 97 -7.51 -23.99 0.07
N GLY A 98 -8.30 -24.40 -0.94
CA GLY A 98 -8.91 -25.72 -1.00
C GLY A 98 -10.41 -25.70 -1.31
N HIS A 99 -11.01 -26.87 -1.43
CA HIS A 99 -12.44 -26.98 -1.72
C HIS A 99 -13.27 -26.43 -0.54
N GLU A 100 -14.31 -25.63 -0.84
CA GLU A 100 -15.21 -25.01 0.15
C GLU A 100 -14.58 -24.03 1.15
N GLU A 101 -13.28 -23.77 1.05
CA GLU A 101 -12.59 -22.87 1.96
C GLU A 101 -12.97 -21.40 1.73
N ARG A 102 -13.15 -20.66 2.82
CA ARG A 102 -13.60 -19.26 2.84
C ARG A 102 -12.72 -18.44 3.78
N LEU A 103 -12.56 -17.16 3.46
CA LEU A 103 -12.11 -16.14 4.41
C LEU A 103 -13.32 -15.58 5.18
N VAL A 104 -13.11 -14.52 5.95
CA VAL A 104 -14.17 -13.78 6.63
C VAL A 104 -15.18 -13.29 5.58
N ARG A 105 -16.48 -13.34 5.89
CA ARG A 105 -17.53 -12.73 5.05
C ARG A 105 -17.46 -11.21 5.13
N THR A 106 -17.80 -10.49 4.07
CA THR A 106 -17.65 -9.03 4.07
C THR A 106 -18.49 -8.34 5.14
N ASP A 107 -19.67 -8.88 5.45
CA ASP A 107 -20.55 -8.36 6.51
C ASP A 107 -20.11 -8.71 7.93
N ALA A 108 -19.11 -9.59 8.08
CA ALA A 108 -18.52 -9.99 9.35
C ALA A 108 -17.13 -9.37 9.59
N ILE A 109 -16.66 -8.46 8.71
CA ILE A 109 -15.40 -7.74 8.92
C ILE A 109 -15.62 -6.67 9.99
N GLU A 110 -15.13 -6.93 11.20
CA GLU A 110 -15.22 -5.99 12.33
C GLU A 110 -14.11 -4.94 12.33
N ASP A 111 -12.92 -5.31 11.88
CA ASP A 111 -11.70 -4.50 11.84
C ASP A 111 -11.17 -4.35 10.41
N PHE A 112 -10.45 -5.34 9.89
CA PHE A 112 -9.94 -5.39 8.53
C PHE A 112 -9.74 -6.83 8.06
N GLN A 113 -9.68 -7.01 6.74
CA GLN A 113 -9.40 -8.28 6.08
C GLN A 113 -8.39 -8.06 4.94
N PRO A 114 -7.15 -8.58 5.05
CA PRO A 114 -6.24 -8.62 3.92
C PRO A 114 -6.79 -9.55 2.84
N ILE A 115 -6.75 -9.11 1.58
CA ILE A 115 -7.27 -9.88 0.44
C ILE A 115 -6.12 -10.42 -0.39
N LEU A 116 -5.23 -9.55 -0.86
CA LEU A 116 -4.13 -9.93 -1.73
C LEU A 116 -2.87 -9.16 -1.37
N ASN A 117 -1.74 -9.78 -1.68
CA ASN A 117 -0.43 -9.16 -1.65
C ASN A 117 0.19 -9.13 -3.05
N ILE A 118 1.03 -8.13 -3.30
CA ILE A 118 1.87 -8.03 -4.48
C ILE A 118 3.30 -7.78 -4.02
N ALA A 119 4.19 -8.68 -4.37
CA ALA A 119 5.62 -8.49 -4.19
C ALA A 119 6.20 -7.92 -5.49
N ILE A 120 6.58 -6.65 -5.45
CA ILE A 120 7.26 -5.94 -6.53
C ILE A 120 8.76 -6.05 -6.27
N ARG A 121 9.43 -6.94 -7.01
CA ARG A 121 10.88 -7.18 -6.91
C ARG A 121 11.66 -6.42 -7.96
N ARG A 122 10.99 -6.01 -9.04
CA ARG A 122 11.61 -5.35 -10.20
C ARG A 122 10.68 -4.28 -10.77
N MET A 123 10.99 -3.02 -10.46
CA MET A 123 10.23 -1.89 -10.99
C MET A 123 10.34 -1.71 -12.50
N VAL A 124 11.46 -2.14 -13.10
CA VAL A 124 11.70 -2.10 -14.56
C VAL A 124 10.63 -2.83 -15.38
N ILE A 125 9.89 -3.77 -14.77
CA ILE A 125 8.80 -4.49 -15.43
C ILE A 125 7.60 -3.56 -15.73
N PHE A 126 7.42 -2.51 -14.93
CA PHE A 126 6.44 -1.45 -15.17
C PHE A 126 6.96 -0.46 -16.22
N ASN A 127 7.00 -0.90 -17.48
CA ASN A 127 7.56 -0.13 -18.60
C ASN A 127 6.54 0.69 -19.39
N LYS A 128 5.23 0.51 -19.14
CA LYS A 128 4.17 1.33 -19.74
C LYS A 128 3.65 2.34 -18.74
N SER A 129 3.67 3.60 -19.15
CA SER A 129 3.21 4.73 -18.34
C SER A 129 2.42 5.73 -19.16
N CYS A 130 1.62 6.53 -18.46
CA CYS A 130 0.84 7.62 -19.01
C CYS A 130 1.00 8.88 -18.16
N LEU A 131 0.81 10.06 -18.72
CA LEU A 131 0.78 11.30 -17.92
C LEU A 131 -0.50 11.37 -17.10
N VAL A 132 -1.63 11.06 -17.75
CA VAL A 132 -2.96 11.04 -17.15
C VAL A 132 -3.64 9.70 -17.51
N PRO A 133 -4.18 8.96 -16.53
CA PRO A 133 -4.94 7.74 -16.80
C PRO A 133 -6.16 8.00 -17.70
N ALA A 134 -6.30 7.23 -18.77
CA ALA A 134 -7.52 7.23 -19.59
C ALA A 134 -8.64 6.47 -18.86
N LEU A 135 -9.79 7.12 -18.67
CA LEU A 135 -10.95 6.59 -17.95
C LEU A 135 -12.18 6.53 -18.85
N LYS A 136 -12.94 5.44 -18.76
CA LYS A 136 -14.27 5.32 -19.36
C LYS A 136 -15.36 5.68 -18.34
N SER A 137 -16.60 5.77 -18.80
CA SER A 137 -17.76 5.94 -17.90
C SER A 137 -17.78 4.83 -16.83
N GLY A 138 -17.97 5.21 -15.56
CA GLY A 138 -17.92 4.32 -14.41
C GLY A 138 -16.52 3.88 -13.97
N GLU A 139 -15.46 4.40 -14.59
CA GLU A 139 -14.07 4.15 -14.18
C GLU A 139 -13.48 5.34 -13.42
N THR A 140 -12.79 5.08 -12.32
CA THR A 140 -12.01 6.07 -11.56
C THR A 140 -10.53 5.67 -11.54
N ALA A 141 -9.65 6.65 -11.33
CA ALA A 141 -8.23 6.41 -11.11
C ALA A 141 -7.87 6.74 -9.66
N TYR A 142 -7.15 5.82 -9.02
CA TYR A 142 -6.48 6.06 -7.76
C TYR A 142 -4.96 6.03 -8.01
N ILE A 143 -4.26 7.09 -7.61
CA ILE A 143 -2.84 7.29 -7.93
C ILE A 143 -2.07 7.45 -6.62
N CYS A 144 -1.25 6.47 -6.29
CA CYS A 144 -0.30 6.56 -5.17
C CYS A 144 0.78 7.59 -5.52
N LYS A 145 0.74 8.76 -4.88
CA LYS A 145 1.65 9.87 -5.17
C LYS A 145 2.69 10.00 -4.06
N ASN A 146 3.93 9.59 -4.34
CA ASN A 146 5.09 9.95 -3.54
C ASN A 146 6.37 9.66 -4.36
N ASP A 147 6.98 10.70 -4.91
CA ASP A 147 8.17 10.57 -5.75
C ASP A 147 9.44 10.19 -4.94
N ASP A 148 9.45 10.40 -3.61
CA ASP A 148 10.55 9.96 -2.73
C ASP A 148 10.44 8.45 -2.36
N PHE A 149 9.24 7.88 -2.50
CA PHE A 149 8.96 6.50 -2.16
C PHE A 149 9.11 5.55 -3.35
N PHE A 150 8.59 5.92 -4.52
CA PHE A 150 8.68 5.11 -5.72
C PHE A 150 9.92 5.49 -6.53
N ASP A 151 10.85 4.56 -6.73
CA ASP A 151 12.03 4.78 -7.58
C ASP A 151 12.23 3.64 -8.59
N GLU A 152 13.32 3.69 -9.36
CA GLU A 152 13.60 2.72 -10.44
C GLU A 152 14.12 1.37 -9.97
N THR A 153 14.78 1.33 -8.82
CA THR A 153 15.43 0.13 -8.27
C THR A 153 14.72 -0.42 -7.04
N GLY A 154 13.70 0.29 -6.57
CA GLY A 154 12.95 -0.03 -5.38
C GLY A 154 12.25 -1.37 -5.47
N THR A 155 12.17 -2.03 -4.33
CA THR A 155 11.44 -3.27 -4.11
C THR A 155 10.36 -3.02 -3.07
N TYR A 156 9.16 -3.53 -3.32
CA TYR A 156 7.98 -3.19 -2.54
C TYR A 156 7.14 -4.42 -2.22
N LEU A 157 6.56 -4.42 -1.03
CA LEU A 157 5.44 -5.28 -0.68
C LEU A 157 4.19 -4.41 -0.64
N LEU A 158 3.16 -4.81 -1.38
CA LEU A 158 1.86 -4.17 -1.39
C LEU A 158 0.84 -5.13 -0.81
N ILE A 159 -0.05 -4.62 0.05
CA ILE A 159 -1.19 -5.35 0.57
C ILE A 159 -2.46 -4.55 0.26
N LEU A 160 -3.43 -5.21 -0.37
CA LEU A 160 -4.79 -4.67 -0.55
C LEU A 160 -5.69 -5.34 0.49
N TYR A 161 -6.43 -4.53 1.22
CA TYR A 161 -7.28 -4.99 2.30
C TYR A 161 -8.59 -4.22 2.36
N ILE A 162 -9.63 -4.85 2.88
CA ILE A 162 -10.88 -4.17 3.25
C ILE A 162 -10.76 -3.76 4.71
N ARG A 163 -11.14 -2.53 5.05
CA ARG A 163 -11.32 -2.13 6.45
C ARG A 163 -12.80 -1.86 6.72
N ASN A 164 -13.21 -2.14 7.95
CA ASN A 164 -14.40 -1.55 8.54
C ASN A 164 -14.10 -0.08 8.87
N LYS A 165 -15.01 0.84 8.53
CA LYS A 165 -14.86 2.28 8.79
C LYS A 165 -14.74 2.63 10.27
N ARG A 166 -15.17 1.74 11.17
CA ARG A 166 -14.98 1.91 12.62
C ARG A 166 -13.55 1.62 13.05
N HIS A 167 -12.79 0.89 12.25
CA HIS A 167 -11.39 0.61 12.50
C HIS A 167 -10.54 1.77 12.00
N THR A 168 -9.55 2.15 12.82
CA THR A 168 -8.66 3.26 12.49
C THR A 168 -7.73 2.87 11.35
N VAL A 169 -7.54 3.77 10.40
CA VAL A 169 -6.43 3.69 9.44
C VAL A 169 -5.84 5.08 9.25
N ASN A 170 -4.52 5.13 9.30
CA ASN A 170 -3.73 6.33 9.12
C ASN A 170 -3.36 6.48 7.64
N CYS A 171 -3.87 7.56 7.03
CA CYS A 171 -3.59 7.92 5.64
C CYS A 171 -2.34 8.78 5.59
N TYR A 172 -1.18 8.17 5.35
CA TYR A 172 0.08 8.89 5.20
C TYR A 172 1.07 8.16 4.31
N THR A 173 2.09 8.89 3.88
CA THR A 173 3.21 8.33 3.13
C THR A 173 4.53 8.96 3.58
N SER A 174 5.63 8.25 3.38
CA SER A 174 6.99 8.68 3.63
C SER A 174 7.91 7.99 2.62
N SER A 175 9.22 8.22 2.70
CA SER A 175 10.21 7.50 1.87
C SER A 175 10.24 5.98 2.11
N LYS A 176 9.55 5.45 3.13
CA LYS A 176 9.56 4.03 3.50
C LYS A 176 8.22 3.31 3.33
N LEU A 177 7.11 4.03 3.31
CA LEU A 177 5.78 3.42 3.21
C LEU A 177 4.72 4.35 2.58
N TYR A 178 3.62 3.75 2.15
CA TYR A 178 2.41 4.41 1.68
C TYR A 178 1.18 3.68 2.26
N SER A 179 0.30 4.39 2.96
CA SER A 179 -0.95 3.86 3.51
C SER A 179 -2.09 4.83 3.21
N ASP A 180 -3.18 4.33 2.62
CA ASP A 180 -4.33 5.18 2.31
C ASP A 180 -5.61 4.37 2.06
N VAL A 181 -6.74 5.09 2.08
CA VAL A 181 -8.04 4.61 1.63
C VAL A 181 -8.17 4.86 0.13
N ILE A 182 -8.36 3.80 -0.66
CA ILE A 182 -8.53 3.90 -2.12
C ILE A 182 -9.91 4.46 -2.45
N ILE A 183 -10.95 3.82 -1.91
CA ILE A 183 -12.35 4.11 -2.24
C ILE A 183 -13.30 3.49 -1.21
N GLU A 184 -14.43 4.15 -0.98
CA GLU A 184 -15.54 3.59 -0.21
C GLU A 184 -16.18 2.42 -0.98
N LEU A 185 -16.28 1.24 -0.35
CA LEU A 185 -16.95 0.09 -0.92
C LEU A 185 -18.46 0.15 -0.68
N ASN A 186 -18.86 0.39 0.57
CA ASN A 186 -20.24 0.63 0.97
C ASN A 186 -20.30 1.51 2.24
N LYS A 187 -21.46 1.58 2.91
CA LYS A 187 -21.63 2.41 4.12
C LYS A 187 -20.71 2.03 5.28
N ASP A 188 -20.27 0.78 5.36
CA ASP A 188 -19.52 0.22 6.50
C ASP A 188 -18.05 -0.07 6.16
N LEU A 189 -17.71 -0.26 4.88
CA LEU A 189 -16.42 -0.78 4.43
C LEU A 189 -15.72 0.15 3.44
N ASP A 190 -14.40 0.27 3.60
CA ASP A 190 -13.51 0.92 2.65
C ASP A 190 -12.50 -0.08 2.06
N LEU A 191 -12.07 0.16 0.83
CA LEU A 191 -10.92 -0.52 0.23
C LEU A 191 -9.67 0.29 0.52
N CYS A 192 -8.64 -0.34 1.07
CA CYS A 192 -7.41 0.31 1.49
C CYS A 192 -6.18 -0.35 0.88
N ILE A 193 -5.10 0.42 0.82
CA ILE A 193 -3.81 -0.03 0.31
C ILE A 193 -2.71 0.30 1.30
N PHE A 194 -1.83 -0.67 1.50
CA PHE A 194 -0.57 -0.49 2.19
C PHE A 194 0.56 -0.90 1.24
N ILE A 195 1.62 -0.10 1.16
CA ILE A 195 2.81 -0.38 0.37
C ILE A 195 4.02 -0.02 1.22
N GLN A 196 4.99 -0.93 1.31
CA GLN A 196 6.23 -0.70 2.04
C GLN A 196 7.42 -1.06 1.16
N ARG A 197 8.53 -0.33 1.30
CA ARG A 197 9.81 -0.82 0.79
C ARG A 197 10.15 -2.13 1.48
N HIS A 198 10.50 -3.15 0.71
CA HIS A 198 10.73 -4.49 1.23
C HIS A 198 12.02 -5.08 0.67
N GLY A 199 12.95 -5.45 1.55
CA GLY A 199 14.23 -6.06 1.18
C GLY A 199 14.08 -7.56 1.00
N PHE A 200 13.82 -8.01 -0.23
CA PHE A 200 13.79 -9.44 -0.53
C PHE A 200 15.21 -10.03 -0.48
N PRO A 201 15.42 -11.22 0.10
CA PRO A 201 16.70 -11.90 0.08
C PRO A 201 17.26 -12.06 -1.35
N ALA A 202 18.58 -11.90 -1.49
CA ALA A 202 19.24 -12.09 -2.78
C ALA A 202 19.25 -13.57 -3.17
N ALA A 203 18.80 -13.87 -4.39
CA ALA A 203 18.86 -15.22 -4.95
C ALA A 203 20.32 -15.71 -5.05
N LYS A 204 20.56 -16.96 -4.66
CA LYS A 204 21.86 -17.63 -4.83
C LYS A 204 21.87 -18.41 -6.14
N PRO A 205 22.93 -18.30 -6.97
CA PRO A 205 23.06 -19.13 -8.17
C PRO A 205 23.17 -20.63 -7.81
N TYR A 206 22.56 -21.49 -8.64
CA TYR A 206 22.76 -22.94 -8.61
C TYR A 206 23.04 -23.46 -10.02
N TYR A 207 23.69 -24.61 -10.14
CA TYR A 207 23.88 -25.25 -11.44
C TYR A 207 22.66 -26.11 -11.78
N SER A 208 21.89 -25.72 -12.79
CA SER A 208 20.74 -26.52 -13.21
C SER A 208 21.20 -27.74 -14.00
N LYS A 209 20.75 -28.92 -13.58
CA LYS A 209 21.03 -30.17 -14.29
C LYS A 209 20.29 -30.25 -15.62
N VAL A 210 19.09 -29.68 -15.69
CA VAL A 210 18.23 -29.67 -16.88
C VAL A 210 18.83 -28.79 -17.97
N PHE A 211 19.18 -27.54 -17.62
CA PHE A 211 19.70 -26.57 -18.59
C PHE A 211 21.23 -26.62 -18.78
N LYS A 212 21.93 -27.37 -17.93
CA LYS A 212 23.40 -27.52 -17.93
C LYS A 212 24.15 -26.18 -17.84
N CYS A 213 23.65 -25.28 -16.99
CA CYS A 213 24.26 -23.97 -16.76
C CYS A 213 24.00 -23.46 -15.34
N LEU A 214 24.75 -22.44 -14.90
CA LEU A 214 24.42 -21.70 -13.69
C LEU A 214 23.18 -20.85 -13.92
N MET A 215 22.20 -21.01 -13.05
CA MET A 215 20.95 -20.26 -13.02
C MET A 215 20.82 -19.51 -11.71
N THR A 216 20.30 -18.28 -11.77
CA THR A 216 19.96 -17.50 -10.58
C THR A 216 18.43 -17.31 -10.52
N PRO A 217 17.72 -18.03 -9.65
CA PRO A 217 16.26 -18.15 -9.65
C PRO A 217 15.58 -16.99 -8.95
N TYR A 218 15.65 -15.80 -9.53
CA TYR A 218 14.89 -14.67 -9.03
C TYR A 218 13.39 -14.90 -9.26
N LEU A 219 12.59 -14.68 -8.21
CA LEU A 219 11.16 -14.53 -8.40
C LEU A 219 10.90 -13.23 -9.19
N HIS A 220 10.10 -13.33 -10.24
CA HIS A 220 9.49 -12.15 -10.86
C HIS A 220 8.58 -11.43 -9.86
N ASN A 221 8.03 -10.29 -10.25
CA ASN A 221 6.93 -9.70 -9.50
C ASN A 221 5.80 -10.73 -9.40
N SER A 222 5.27 -10.92 -8.19
CA SER A 222 4.24 -11.93 -7.92
C SER A 222 3.02 -11.28 -7.30
N ILE A 223 1.86 -11.86 -7.57
CA ILE A 223 0.61 -11.51 -6.91
C ILE A 223 -0.09 -12.77 -6.44
N ASN A 224 -0.50 -12.78 -5.18
CA ASN A 224 -1.19 -13.91 -4.55
C ASN A 224 -2.25 -13.41 -3.58
N PHE A 225 -3.20 -14.26 -3.22
CA PHE A 225 -4.00 -13.98 -2.03
C PHE A 225 -3.11 -14.05 -0.80
N CYS A 226 -3.48 -13.32 0.24
CA CYS A 226 -2.75 -13.35 1.50
C CYS A 226 -2.81 -14.74 2.15
N ASN A 227 -1.86 -15.09 3.01
CA ASN A 227 -2.01 -16.31 3.80
C ASN A 227 -3.28 -16.23 4.65
N ARG A 228 -4.15 -17.25 4.59
CA ARG A 228 -5.42 -17.24 5.32
C ARG A 228 -5.24 -17.20 6.84
N GLU A 229 -4.31 -17.99 7.33
CA GLU A 229 -4.14 -18.27 8.75
C GLU A 229 -3.37 -17.13 9.44
N ASN A 230 -2.36 -16.58 8.78
CA ASN A 230 -1.36 -15.74 9.46
C ASN A 230 -1.42 -14.27 9.04
N ALA A 231 -1.83 -13.97 7.80
CA ALA A 231 -1.58 -12.64 7.24
C ALA A 231 -2.29 -11.50 7.98
N LYS A 232 -3.45 -11.78 8.57
CA LYS A 232 -4.15 -10.79 9.38
C LYS A 232 -3.39 -10.46 10.66
N ASP A 233 -2.91 -11.49 11.37
CA ASP A 233 -2.19 -11.34 12.63
C ASP A 233 -0.81 -10.71 12.40
N GLU A 234 -0.08 -11.14 11.36
CA GLU A 234 1.20 -10.53 10.96
C GLU A 234 1.02 -9.05 10.60
N MET A 235 0.00 -8.74 9.79
CA MET A 235 -0.29 -7.36 9.40
C MET A 235 -0.68 -6.53 10.63
N LYS A 236 -1.46 -7.09 11.56
CA LYS A 236 -1.79 -6.43 12.81
C LYS A 236 -0.53 -6.15 13.63
N GLU A 237 0.29 -7.15 13.89
CA GLU A 237 1.53 -7.01 14.68
C GLU A 237 2.45 -5.93 14.12
N VAL A 238 2.67 -5.94 12.80
CA VAL A 238 3.58 -5.00 12.13
C VAL A 238 3.00 -3.59 12.04
N LEU A 239 1.68 -3.46 11.85
CA LEU A 239 1.05 -2.18 11.54
C LEU A 239 0.31 -1.52 12.71
N GLU A 240 0.12 -2.21 13.84
CA GLU A 240 -0.64 -1.73 15.00
C GLU A 240 -0.17 -0.35 15.47
N LYS A 241 1.14 -0.15 15.57
CA LYS A 241 1.76 1.09 16.09
C LYS A 241 2.01 2.16 15.03
N SER A 242 1.53 1.95 13.81
CA SER A 242 1.76 2.86 12.69
C SER A 242 0.48 3.13 11.91
N VAL A 243 0.03 2.18 11.09
CA VAL A 243 -1.15 2.34 10.24
C VAL A 243 -2.45 2.29 11.05
N PHE A 244 -2.52 1.47 12.10
CA PHE A 244 -3.75 1.30 12.90
C PHE A 244 -3.73 2.07 14.23
N ASP A 245 -2.68 2.87 14.49
CA ASP A 245 -2.52 3.57 15.76
C ASP A 245 -3.53 4.72 15.92
N SER A 246 -4.39 4.62 16.92
CA SER A 246 -5.46 5.60 17.21
C SER A 246 -4.96 6.94 17.73
N LYS A 247 -3.82 7.00 18.43
CA LYS A 247 -3.24 8.27 18.91
C LYS A 247 -2.62 9.02 17.74
N PHE A 248 -1.90 8.31 16.88
CA PHE A 248 -1.35 8.87 15.66
C PHE A 248 -2.44 9.30 14.69
N HIS A 249 -3.58 8.60 14.68
CA HIS A 249 -4.75 9.02 13.91
C HIS A 249 -5.27 10.39 14.31
N LEU A 250 -5.42 10.65 15.62
CA LEU A 250 -5.84 11.97 16.10
C LEU A 250 -4.82 13.05 15.73
N PHE A 251 -3.53 12.74 15.83
CA PHE A 251 -2.47 13.64 15.38
C PHE A 251 -2.59 13.99 13.89
N LEU A 252 -2.76 12.99 13.02
CA LEU A 252 -2.92 13.18 11.58
C LEU A 252 -4.22 13.90 11.21
N LYS A 253 -5.30 13.63 11.93
CA LYS A 253 -6.59 14.29 11.74
C LYS A 253 -6.47 15.80 11.90
N ASP A 254 -5.81 16.25 12.97
CA ASP A 254 -5.59 17.67 13.24
C ASP A 254 -4.58 18.28 12.25
N LEU A 255 -3.52 17.55 11.90
CA LEU A 255 -2.45 18.00 11.01
C LEU A 255 -2.91 18.12 9.54
N ALA A 256 -3.74 17.21 9.06
CA ALA A 256 -4.00 17.00 7.64
C ALA A 256 -5.49 16.99 7.24
N ASP A 257 -6.41 17.26 8.18
CA ASP A 257 -7.86 17.27 7.93
C ASP A 257 -8.39 15.97 7.31
N ASN A 258 -7.91 14.82 7.82
CA ASN A 258 -8.18 13.47 7.30
C ASN A 258 -7.74 13.23 5.84
N LYS A 259 -6.87 14.07 5.27
CA LYS A 259 -6.26 13.83 3.96
C LYS A 259 -4.95 13.06 4.11
N LEU A 260 -4.54 12.41 3.03
CA LEU A 260 -3.21 11.80 2.93
C LEU A 260 -2.12 12.84 3.23
N PHE A 261 -1.32 12.57 4.26
CA PHE A 261 -0.18 13.41 4.61
C PHE A 261 1.15 12.78 4.17
N ASN A 262 1.94 13.50 3.36
CA ASN A 262 3.30 13.07 3.04
C ASN A 262 4.29 13.62 4.07
N PHE A 263 4.92 12.74 4.84
CA PHE A 263 6.09 13.01 5.68
C PHE A 263 7.37 12.95 4.83
N SER A 264 7.61 14.00 4.04
CA SER A 264 8.91 14.21 3.41
C SER A 264 9.99 14.51 4.44
N GLU A 265 11.25 14.31 4.08
CA GLU A 265 12.39 14.57 4.98
C GLU A 265 12.37 15.99 5.56
N ASP A 266 12.06 16.98 4.73
CA ASP A 266 11.97 18.37 5.16
C ASP A 266 10.88 18.64 6.21
N LYS A 267 9.73 17.96 6.09
CA LYS A 267 8.64 18.09 7.06
C LYS A 267 8.96 17.39 8.37
N VAL A 268 9.68 16.26 8.31
CA VAL A 268 10.18 15.57 9.51
C VAL A 268 11.19 16.45 10.24
N LYS A 269 12.13 17.08 9.53
CA LYS A 269 13.08 18.04 10.13
C LYS A 269 12.39 19.21 10.84
N LEU A 270 11.31 19.74 10.25
CA LEU A 270 10.51 20.77 10.92
C LEU A 270 9.82 20.20 12.16
N ALA A 271 9.21 19.02 12.07
CA ALA A 271 8.59 18.36 13.21
C ALA A 271 9.60 18.23 14.36
N ASP A 272 10.82 17.76 14.11
CA ASP A 272 11.87 17.67 15.12
C ASP A 272 12.17 19.03 15.81
N GLN A 273 12.09 20.15 15.07
CA GLN A 273 12.25 21.48 15.68
C GLN A 273 11.04 21.91 16.50
N VAL A 274 9.83 21.55 16.07
CA VAL A 274 8.60 21.77 16.85
C VAL A 274 8.61 20.91 18.12
N ASP A 275 9.16 19.70 18.07
CA ASP A 275 9.33 18.83 19.24
C ASP A 275 10.15 19.54 20.32
N ILE A 276 11.32 20.06 19.96
CA ILE A 276 12.20 20.83 20.86
C ILE A 276 11.46 22.04 21.45
N LEU A 277 10.71 22.79 20.63
CA LEU A 277 9.93 23.94 21.09
C LEU A 277 8.91 23.53 22.16
N TYR A 278 8.13 22.48 21.89
CA TYR A 278 7.08 22.00 22.80
C TYR A 278 7.64 21.42 24.10
N GLU A 279 8.77 20.72 24.03
CA GLU A 279 9.48 20.22 25.20
C GLU A 279 9.94 21.37 26.11
N ASN A 280 10.51 22.43 25.53
CA ASN A 280 10.97 23.61 26.27
C ASN A 280 9.83 24.37 26.98
N HIS A 281 8.60 24.30 26.47
CA HIS A 281 7.45 25.05 27.00
C HIS A 281 6.53 24.24 27.94
N GLY A 282 6.83 22.95 28.20
CA GLY A 282 6.22 22.17 29.28
C GLY A 282 4.69 22.26 29.37
N CYS A 283 3.98 21.90 28.30
CA CYS A 283 2.51 21.95 28.14
C CYS A 283 1.86 23.34 28.12
N LYS A 284 2.62 24.45 28.11
CA LYS A 284 2.07 25.83 28.08
C LYS A 284 1.85 26.40 26.68
N MET A 285 1.78 25.55 25.66
CA MET A 285 1.60 26.02 24.28
C MET A 285 0.13 26.43 24.06
N PRO A 286 -0.13 27.54 23.33
CA PRO A 286 -1.48 28.05 23.08
C PRO A 286 -2.34 27.10 22.24
N ILE A 287 -1.70 26.26 21.42
CA ILE A 287 -2.36 25.27 20.57
C ILE A 287 -1.67 23.91 20.63
N SER A 288 -2.37 22.86 20.19
CA SER A 288 -1.80 21.51 20.14
C SER A 288 -0.69 21.40 19.09
N LYS A 289 0.27 20.51 19.34
CA LYS A 289 1.41 20.22 18.45
C LYS A 289 1.02 19.96 16.98
N PRO A 290 0.02 19.12 16.64
CA PRO A 290 -0.35 18.92 15.24
C PRO A 290 -0.91 20.19 14.59
N LEU A 291 -1.66 21.02 15.32
CA LEU A 291 -2.20 22.28 14.80
C LEU A 291 -1.08 23.30 14.55
N PHE A 292 -0.11 23.39 15.46
CA PHE A 292 1.05 24.26 15.27
C PHE A 292 1.88 23.81 14.08
N LEU A 293 2.17 22.51 13.97
CA LEU A 293 2.91 21.96 12.83
C LEU A 293 2.18 22.24 11.51
N LYS A 294 0.85 22.10 11.47
CA LYS A 294 0.03 22.46 10.30
C LYS A 294 0.19 23.93 9.92
N GLN A 295 0.10 24.83 10.89
CA GLN A 295 0.25 26.27 10.65
C GLN A 295 1.67 26.62 10.20
N ALA A 296 2.70 26.05 10.83
CA ALA A 296 4.10 26.25 10.46
C ALA A 296 4.38 25.76 9.04
N LEU A 297 3.84 24.60 8.66
CA LEU A 297 3.95 24.07 7.29
C LEU A 297 3.25 24.98 6.27
N ASN A 298 2.07 25.50 6.60
CA ASN A 298 1.35 26.44 5.72
C ASN A 298 2.08 27.77 5.59
N TYR A 299 2.68 28.28 6.67
CA TYR A 299 3.43 29.53 6.67
C TYR A 299 4.74 29.41 5.87
N LEU A 300 5.48 28.31 6.09
CA LEU A 300 6.75 28.07 5.40
C LEU A 300 6.54 27.77 3.93
N GLY A 301 5.54 26.95 3.58
CA GLY A 301 5.24 26.57 2.20
C GLY A 301 6.50 26.14 1.44
N ASP A 302 6.75 26.80 0.31
CA ASP A 302 7.91 26.51 -0.55
C ASP A 302 9.27 26.90 0.08
N LYS A 303 9.28 27.67 1.18
CA LYS A 303 10.51 28.07 1.90
C LYS A 303 10.93 27.08 2.98
N LEU A 304 10.22 25.95 3.13
CA LEU A 304 10.55 24.94 4.14
C LEU A 304 11.99 24.43 4.02
N SER A 305 12.46 24.18 2.80
CA SER A 305 13.84 23.76 2.56
C SER A 305 14.86 24.81 2.98
N ASP A 306 14.55 26.10 2.83
CA ASP A 306 15.44 27.19 3.22
C ASP A 306 15.44 27.40 4.73
N PHE A 307 14.28 27.28 5.38
CA PHE A 307 14.20 27.21 6.85
C PHE A 307 15.07 26.08 7.39
N ASN A 308 15.03 24.90 6.76
CA ASN A 308 15.81 23.75 7.20
C ASN A 308 17.33 23.94 7.09
N LYS A 309 17.82 24.88 6.27
CA LYS A 309 19.24 25.24 6.16
C LYS A 309 19.73 26.19 7.24
N LEU A 310 18.84 26.85 7.98
CA LEU A 310 19.21 27.76 9.06
C LEU A 310 19.88 27.02 10.22
N ASP A 311 20.60 27.74 11.07
CA ASP A 311 21.10 27.20 12.33
C ASP A 311 19.97 26.95 13.33
N GLN A 312 20.14 25.95 14.20
CA GLN A 312 19.11 25.54 15.17
C GLN A 312 18.63 26.71 16.04
N GLY A 313 19.53 27.56 16.54
CA GLY A 313 19.13 28.71 17.37
C GLY A 313 18.22 29.68 16.61
N ILE A 314 18.49 29.91 15.33
CA ILE A 314 17.67 30.78 14.48
C ILE A 314 16.30 30.13 14.22
N LYS A 315 16.26 28.81 13.96
CA LYS A 315 14.99 28.08 13.80
C LYS A 315 14.11 28.22 15.03
N GLN A 316 14.66 28.00 16.22
CA GLN A 316 13.90 28.09 17.47
C GLN A 316 13.40 29.52 17.73
N LEU A 317 14.23 30.55 17.50
CA LEU A 317 13.80 31.95 17.62
C LEU A 317 12.63 32.30 16.70
N LEU A 318 12.64 31.79 15.46
CA LEU A 318 11.54 31.99 14.51
C LEU A 318 10.26 31.28 14.96
N LEU A 319 10.37 30.04 15.41
CA LEU A 319 9.22 29.26 15.91
C LEU A 319 8.61 29.89 17.17
N GLU A 320 9.44 30.36 18.11
CA GLU A 320 8.99 31.09 19.29
C GLU A 320 8.28 32.41 18.93
N LYS A 321 8.80 33.14 17.94
CA LYS A 321 8.16 34.35 17.45
C LYS A 321 6.78 34.06 16.88
N TRP A 322 6.62 33.02 16.05
CA TRP A 322 5.30 32.62 15.56
C TRP A 322 4.38 32.16 16.68
N ASN A 323 4.90 31.46 17.69
CA ASN A 323 4.08 31.06 18.84
C ASN A 323 3.47 32.27 19.55
N LYS A 324 4.22 33.37 19.72
CA LYS A 324 3.70 34.62 20.31
C LYS A 324 2.64 35.32 19.47
N GLU A 325 2.64 35.09 18.15
CA GLU A 325 1.60 35.64 17.25
C GLU A 325 0.29 34.83 17.35
N LEU A 326 0.29 33.68 18.01
CA LEU A 326 -0.87 32.81 18.25
C LEU A 326 -1.49 32.97 19.64
N GLU A 327 -0.81 33.68 20.55
CA GLU A 327 -1.33 34.16 21.85
C GLU A 327 -2.17 35.43 21.65
#